data_AF-A0A6G4XDH8-F1
#
_entry.id   AF-A0A6G4XDH8-F1
#
_cell.length_a   1.000
_cell.length_b   1.000
_cell.length_c   1.000
_cell.angle_alpha   90.00
_cell.angle_beta   90.00
_cell.angle_gamma   90.00
#
_symmetry.space_group_name_H-M   'P 1'
#
loop_
_entity.id
_entity.type
_entity.pdbx_description
1 polymer ?
#
loop_
_entity_poly.entity_id
_entity_poly.type
_entity_poly.pdbx_seq_one_letter_code
_entity_poly.pdbx_strand_id
1 'polypeptide(L)' 'MAEQAEALQLAVGLVERSQHKDEPALDADTERVREGYGLLIVPYNSVEYLASRNVRHQLLGCWPILDDLTTGDV' A
#
# COMPACT_ATOMS: atom_id res chain seq x y z
N MET A 1 11.86 -13.20 10.20
CA MET A 1 10.53 -12.60 10.46
C MET A 1 10.76 -11.11 10.49
N ALA A 2 10.34 -10.42 9.43
CA ALA A 2 10.33 -8.97 9.43
C ALA A 2 9.26 -8.50 10.43
N GLU A 3 9.54 -7.41 11.14
CA GLU A 3 8.54 -6.78 12.00
C GLU A 3 7.51 -6.09 11.10
N GLN A 4 6.22 -6.13 11.47
CA GLN A 4 5.14 -5.55 10.66
C GLN A 4 5.42 -4.10 10.23
N ALA A 5 6.01 -3.32 11.13
CA ALA A 5 6.39 -1.94 10.87
C ALA A 5 7.47 -1.81 9.79
N GLU A 6 8.42 -2.74 9.73
CA GLU A 6 9.48 -2.77 8.72
C GLU A 6 8.92 -3.17 7.35
N ALA A 7 8.05 -4.19 7.30
CA ALA A 7 7.35 -4.57 6.07
C ALA A 7 6.48 -3.42 5.55
N LEU A 8 5.70 -2.76 6.43
CA LEU A 8 4.91 -1.60 6.04
C LEU A 8 5.77 -0.45 5.46
N GLN A 9 6.97 -0.22 6.00
CA GLN A 9 7.90 0.76 5.45
C GLN A 9 8.38 0.39 4.05
N LEU A 10 8.59 -0.90 3.77
CA LEU A 10 8.94 -1.38 2.42
C LEU A 10 7.81 -1.14 1.43
N ALA A 11 6.56 -1.46 1.79
CA ALA A 11 5.39 -1.20 0.96
C ALA A 11 5.19 0.30 0.69
N VAL A 12 5.27 1.15 1.73
CA VAL A 12 5.18 2.61 1.57
C VAL A 12 6.27 3.12 0.62
N GLY A 13 7.50 2.67 0.81
CA GLY A 13 8.61 3.03 -0.08
C GLY A 13 8.39 2.56 -1.52
N LEU A 14 7.73 1.42 -1.75
CA LEU A 14 7.37 0.97 -3.10
C LEU A 14 6.33 1.89 -3.74
N VAL A 15 5.29 2.29 -3.00
CA VAL A 15 4.26 3.24 -3.49
C VAL A 15 4.92 4.55 -3.91
N GLU A 16 5.77 5.13 -3.06
CA GLU A 16 6.49 6.38 -3.34
C GLU A 16 7.36 6.28 -4.60
N ARG A 17 8.10 5.18 -4.78
CA ARG A 17 8.94 4.97 -5.97
C ARG A 17 8.13 4.72 -7.24
N SER A 18 6.89 4.26 -7.11
CA SER A 18 6.01 3.96 -8.24
C SER A 18 5.23 5.18 -8.73
N GLN A 19 5.32 6.32 -8.03
CA GLN A 19 4.58 7.53 -8.42
C GLN A 19 5.13 8.13 -9.71
N HIS A 20 4.22 8.39 -10.66
CA HIS A 20 4.53 9.16 -11.86
C HIS A 20 4.03 10.60 -11.72
N LYS A 21 4.80 11.58 -12.21
CA LYS A 21 4.49 13.02 -12.07
C LYS A 21 3.16 13.47 -12.68
N ASP A 22 2.66 12.69 -13.66
CA ASP A 22 1.43 12.99 -14.41
C ASP A 22 0.24 12.16 -13.89
N GLU A 23 0.45 11.35 -12.85
CA GLU A 23 -0.58 10.53 -12.21
C GLU A 23 -0.97 11.12 -10.84
N PRO A 24 -2.16 10.76 -10.31
CA PRO A 24 -2.55 11.17 -8.96
C PRO A 24 -1.54 10.68 -7.92
N ALA A 25 -1.27 11.50 -6.90
CA ALA A 25 -0.44 11.11 -5.77
C ALA A 25 -1.04 9.87 -5.08
N LEU A 26 -0.20 8.88 -4.81
CA LEU A 26 -0.56 7.61 -4.19
C LEU A 26 -0.05 7.53 -2.77
N ASP A 27 -0.79 6.86 -1.91
CA ASP A 27 -0.37 6.56 -0.54
C ASP A 27 -0.94 5.22 -0.06
N ALA A 28 -0.33 4.63 0.97
CA ALA A 28 -0.77 3.39 1.57
C ALA A 28 -1.99 3.59 2.47
N ASP A 29 -2.95 2.68 2.39
CA ASP A 29 -4.13 2.63 3.23
C ASP A 29 -3.81 1.91 4.55
N THR A 30 -3.12 2.61 5.45
CA THR A 30 -2.65 2.07 6.75
C THR A 30 -3.80 1.56 7.63
N GLU A 31 -5.01 2.09 7.47
CA GLU A 31 -6.20 1.67 8.21
C GLU A 31 -6.73 0.29 7.76
N ARG A 32 -6.34 -0.18 6.56
CA ARG A 32 -6.81 -1.44 5.98
C ARG A 32 -5.71 -2.47 5.77
N VAL A 33 -4.53 -2.23 6.34
CA VAL A 33 -3.46 -3.21 6.37
C VAL A 33 -3.92 -4.48 7.08
N ARG A 34 -3.60 -5.63 6.50
CA ARG A 34 -3.96 -6.94 7.05
C ARG A 34 -2.78 -7.88 7.00
N GLU A 35 -2.68 -8.72 8.01
CA GLU A 35 -1.73 -9.83 8.02
C GLU A 35 -2.47 -11.14 7.79
N GLY A 36 -1.87 -12.03 7.01
CA GLY A 36 -2.41 -13.37 6.81
C GLY A 36 -1.50 -14.22 5.95
N TYR A 37 -1.44 -15.52 6.26
CA TYR A 37 -0.65 -16.51 5.50
C TYR A 37 0.84 -16.17 5.38
N GLY A 38 1.41 -15.46 6.37
CA GLY A 38 2.80 -15.01 6.32
C GLY A 38 3.02 -13.76 5.46
N LEU A 39 1.96 -13.12 4.98
CA LEU A 39 2.02 -11.89 4.19
C LEU A 39 1.48 -10.70 4.96
N LEU A 40 2.07 -9.54 4.72
CA LEU A 40 1.48 -8.24 4.99
C LEU A 40 0.81 -7.75 3.70
N ILE A 41 -0.49 -7.54 3.76
CA ILE A 41 -1.30 -7.04 2.65
C ILE A 41 -1.52 -5.56 2.88
N VAL A 42 -0.92 -4.72 2.04
CA VAL A 42 -0.95 -3.25 2.17
C VAL A 42 -1.71 -2.67 0.98
N PRO A 43 -3.01 -2.34 1.13
CA PRO A 43 -3.73 -1.63 0.09
C PRO A 43 -3.15 -0.22 -0.08
N TYR A 44 -3.23 0.33 -1.29
CA TYR A 44 -2.89 1.73 -1.56
C TYR A 44 -3.87 2.31 -2.56
N ASN A 45 -3.98 3.64 -2.59
CA ASN A 45 -4.79 4.33 -3.59
C ASN A 45 -4.39 5.79 -3.71
N SER A 46 -5.15 6.59 -4.46
CA SER A 46 -4.96 8.04 -4.50
C SER A 46 -5.14 8.66 -3.11
N VAL A 47 -4.31 9.65 -2.77
CA VAL A 47 -4.44 10.43 -1.53
C VAL A 47 -5.84 11.03 -1.40
N GLU A 48 -6.45 11.44 -2.53
CA GLU A 48 -7.80 11.99 -2.56
C GLU A 48 -8.88 10.96 -2.17
N TYR A 49 -8.75 9.71 -2.65
CA TYR A 49 -9.63 8.63 -2.21
C TYR A 49 -9.43 8.32 -0.73
N LEU A 50 -8.18 8.23 -0.26
CA LEU A 50 -7.90 7.87 1.13
C LEU A 50 -8.45 8.91 2.10
N ALA A 51 -8.32 10.20 1.78
CA ALA A 51 -8.87 11.29 2.59
C ALA A 51 -10.41 11.34 2.59
N SER A 52 -11.05 11.08 1.45
CA SER A 52 -12.50 11.28 1.30
C SER A 52 -13.33 10.00 1.49
N ARG A 53 -12.72 8.83 1.28
CA ARG A 53 -13.37 7.52 1.11
C ARG A 53 -14.49 7.52 0.07
N ASN A 54 -14.51 8.51 -0.82
CA ASN A 54 -15.50 8.62 -1.88
C ASN A 54 -15.12 7.72 -3.05
N VAL A 55 -15.97 6.75 -3.36
CA VAL A 55 -15.76 5.77 -4.44
C VAL A 55 -15.52 6.41 -5.81
N ARG A 56 -15.96 7.66 -6.04
CA ARG A 56 -15.70 8.38 -7.29
C ARG A 56 -14.23 8.76 -7.48
N HIS A 57 -13.47 8.87 -6.38
CA HIS A 57 -12.04 9.20 -6.41
C HIS A 57 -11.16 7.95 -6.39
N GLN A 58 -11.76 6.77 -6.25
CA GLN A 58 -11.06 5.50 -6.14
C GLN A 58 -10.42 5.13 -7.48
N LEU A 59 -9.11 4.94 -7.47
CA LEU A 59 -8.39 4.33 -8.58
C LEU A 59 -8.64 2.82 -8.59
N LEU A 60 -9.12 2.30 -9.71
CA LEU A 60 -9.49 0.89 -9.87
C LEU A 60 -8.30 -0.01 -10.26
N GLY A 61 -7.17 0.57 -10.65
CA GLY A 61 -5.96 -0.15 -11.04
C GLY A 61 -5.01 -0.48 -9.89
N CYS A 62 -5.30 0.00 -8.67
CA CYS A 62 -4.43 -0.21 -7.51
C CYS A 62 -4.68 -1.59 -6.88
N TRP A 63 -3.77 -2.52 -7.14
CA TRP A 63 -3.72 -3.82 -6.47
C TRP A 63 -2.95 -3.71 -5.15
N PRO A 64 -3.35 -4.39 -4.07
CA PRO A 64 -2.61 -4.32 -2.81
C PRO A 64 -1.18 -4.84 -2.99
N ILE A 65 -0.25 -4.24 -2.25
CA ILE A 65 1.13 -4.72 -2.13
C ILE A 65 1.13 -5.92 -1.19
N LEU A 66 1.95 -6.93 -1.51
CA LEU A 66 2.06 -8.17 -0.75
C LEU A 66 3.51 -8.31 -0.26
N ASP A 67 3.75 -8.01 1.01
CA ASP A 67 5.09 -8.17 1.59
C ASP A 67 5.17 -9.53 2.28
N ASP A 68 6.20 -10.32 1.98
CA ASP A 68 6.48 -11.58 2.67
C ASP A 68 7.11 -11.30 4.04
N LEU A 69 6.39 -11.56 5.13
CA LEU A 69 6.89 -11.35 6.50
C LEU A 69 7.98 -12.36 6.90
N THR A 70 8.16 -13.42 6.13
CA THR A 70 9.18 -14.44 6.33
C THR A 70 10.51 -14.00 5.76
N THR A 71 10.51 -13.47 4.53
CA THR A 71 11.73 -13.06 3.80
C THR A 71 12.02 -11.56 3.84
N GLY A 72 10.99 -10.73 4.06
CA GLY A 72 11.08 -9.27 3.99
C GLY A 72 11.07 -8.73 2.55
N ASP A 73 10.56 -9.49 1.59
CA ASP A 73 10.47 -9.10 0.18
C ASP A 73 9.07 -8.57 -0.18
N VAL A 74 9.02 -7.73 -1.23
CA VAL A 74 7.82 -7.08 -1.79
C VAL A 74 7.69 -7.38 -3.27
#